data_AF-A0A929JWC6-F1
#
_entry.id   AF-A0A929JWC6-F1
#
_cell.length_a   1.000
_cell.length_b   1.000
_cell.length_c   1.000
_cell.angle_alpha   90.00
_cell.angle_beta   90.00
_cell.angle_gamma   90.00
#
_symmetry.space_group_name_H-M   'P 1'
#
loop_
_entity.id
_entity.type
_entity.pdbx_description
1 polymer ?
#
loop_
_entity_poly.entity_id
_entity_poly.type
_entity_poly.pdbx_seq_one_letter_code
_entity_poly.pdbx_strand_id
1 'polypeptide(L)'
;MEKELETEHSCVLQLYNTNEALADRRIAQAEEADLSLEDVDLTPRDILMQYLRKSFPVKMWEEYYDEVSESIQTRPVRDSAGDIVTDPRAVARRDQLMKDLAGLPVPETVMERIINHFGSSSVAEVTGRKRRLVRQPDGTVKEERMTPSSRAKDIDSFMDKKKRILMFSDAGGTGKGYHSDLDRINQEKRTHYLVQAGWIASRALQGFGRSHRTNQRFAPNDVLVTTDIAAHKRFFSSIARRLDQVGALTKGERKTTGQGLFSAEMNLENEYADMALAVLFDDLQADRVEGLNLNTVARQMGFGDISEIEGDLISGLGLSMTRFLNRMLSMEIDEQNKLFDAFFARLEAQIQYAIDQGIYESGIETLRADKVEKISEQGVDVPVGKTKYTELALTYPLDPVTYEYLEGTVAFGARDSLFLKNKRSGKLYFFKPGPAITEADGTIRQRVVRVSPTATTYMNRSDVTEEKYEQIPKGRKAQKIWDAQVEKTPKSEIRSEHLISGTLLPIWDRLPDEIPKIARVKTDDGEVILGRRIAPAHLAKTKRALGIGVGKAPEITSKQAIDALMEYDATLVLANNWTIRARTVSGEDRIEIAGPTGDSIRMLEDFGAFTEIIGYKARVFVP
;
A
#
# COMPACT_ATOMS: atom_id res chain seq x y z
N MET A 1 -1.09 -24.24 -13.60
CA MET A 1 -1.67 -25.20 -12.62
C MET A 1 -1.58 -26.64 -13.10
N GLU A 2 -2.14 -27.03 -14.25
CA GLU A 2 -2.01 -28.41 -14.77
C GLU A 2 -0.56 -28.87 -14.86
N LYS A 3 0.30 -28.07 -15.49
CA LYS A 3 1.75 -28.31 -15.52
C LYS A 3 2.39 -28.51 -14.14
N GLU A 4 1.95 -27.75 -13.13
CA GLU A 4 2.47 -27.89 -11.76
C GLU A 4 2.04 -29.23 -11.15
N LEU A 5 0.79 -29.64 -11.38
CA LEU A 5 0.27 -30.91 -10.92
C LEU A 5 1.00 -32.09 -11.59
N GLU A 6 1.31 -31.98 -12.88
CA GLU A 6 2.11 -32.95 -13.64
C GLU A 6 3.55 -33.07 -13.11
N THR A 7 4.16 -31.97 -12.66
CA THR A 7 5.51 -31.96 -12.08
C THR A 7 5.55 -32.21 -10.56
N GLU A 8 4.54 -32.88 -10.00
CA GLU A 8 4.44 -33.18 -8.57
C GLU A 8 4.51 -31.95 -7.63
N HIS A 9 3.99 -30.80 -8.06
CA HIS A 9 3.80 -29.61 -7.21
C HIS A 9 2.33 -29.44 -6.80
N SER A 10 2.12 -28.92 -5.59
CA SER A 10 0.79 -28.55 -5.10
C SER A 10 0.55 -27.05 -5.27
N CYS A 11 -0.65 -26.67 -5.70
CA CYS A 11 -1.00 -25.28 -5.98
C CYS A 11 -1.71 -24.64 -4.77
N VAL A 12 -1.27 -23.44 -4.39
CA VAL A 12 -1.93 -22.60 -3.37
C VAL A 12 -2.37 -21.31 -4.03
N LEU A 13 -3.62 -20.90 -3.83
CA LEU A 13 -4.19 -19.70 -4.43
C LEU A 13 -4.70 -18.75 -3.37
N GLN A 14 -4.21 -17.52 -3.41
CA GLN A 14 -4.63 -16.45 -2.53
C GLN A 14 -5.57 -15.49 -3.26
N LEU A 15 -6.75 -15.30 -2.65
CA LEU A 15 -7.82 -14.45 -3.17
C LEU A 15 -8.27 -13.45 -2.11
N TYR A 16 -8.50 -12.21 -2.52
CA TYR A 16 -9.07 -11.18 -1.66
C TYR A 16 -10.59 -11.23 -1.64
N ASN A 17 -11.22 -11.33 -2.82
CA ASN A 17 -12.67 -11.37 -2.97
C ASN A 17 -13.14 -12.78 -3.36
N THR A 18 -14.11 -13.30 -2.62
CA THR A 18 -14.70 -14.63 -2.81
C THR A 18 -16.03 -14.60 -3.56
N ASN A 19 -16.56 -13.40 -3.84
CA ASN A 19 -17.90 -13.15 -4.39
C ASN A 19 -19.04 -13.82 -3.58
N GLU A 20 -18.84 -14.04 -2.28
CA GLU A 20 -19.82 -14.69 -1.39
C GLU A 20 -21.18 -13.97 -1.41
N ALA A 21 -21.19 -12.65 -1.26
CA ALA A 21 -22.43 -11.87 -1.23
C ALA A 21 -23.21 -11.94 -2.55
N LEU A 22 -22.50 -12.06 -3.68
CA LEU A 22 -23.14 -12.27 -4.99
C LEU A 22 -23.80 -13.64 -5.05
N ALA A 23 -23.07 -14.69 -4.64
CA ALA A 23 -23.56 -16.06 -4.64
C ALA A 23 -24.78 -16.25 -3.73
N ASP A 24 -24.72 -15.78 -2.48
CA ASP A 24 -25.82 -15.89 -1.52
C ASP A 24 -27.10 -15.22 -2.04
N ARG A 25 -26.97 -14.03 -2.62
CA ARG A 25 -28.11 -13.31 -3.19
C ARG A 25 -28.72 -14.03 -4.39
N ARG A 26 -27.88 -14.57 -5.28
CA ARG A 26 -28.36 -15.26 -6.50
C ARG A 26 -29.03 -16.59 -6.17
N ILE A 27 -28.50 -17.32 -5.19
CA ILE A 27 -29.16 -18.53 -4.66
C ILE A 27 -30.52 -18.16 -4.05
N ALA A 28 -30.57 -17.14 -3.20
CA ALA A 28 -31.84 -16.70 -2.60
C ALA A 28 -32.88 -16.24 -3.64
N GLN A 29 -32.45 -15.55 -4.70
CA GLN A 29 -33.33 -15.16 -5.80
C GLN A 29 -33.86 -16.35 -6.59
N ALA A 30 -33.04 -17.38 -6.81
CA ALA A 30 -33.48 -18.60 -7.46
C ALA A 30 -34.47 -19.39 -6.60
N GLU A 31 -34.22 -19.47 -5.28
CA GLU A 31 -35.14 -20.06 -4.30
C GLU A 31 -36.50 -19.32 -4.28
N GLU A 32 -36.49 -17.98 -4.30
CA GLU A 32 -37.72 -17.16 -4.31
C GLU A 32 -38.50 -17.29 -5.62
N ALA A 33 -37.79 -17.44 -6.75
CA ALA A 33 -38.39 -17.54 -8.08
C ALA A 33 -38.68 -18.98 -8.54
N ASP A 34 -38.46 -19.98 -7.69
CA ASP A 34 -38.59 -21.43 -8.00
C ASP A 34 -37.77 -21.84 -9.25
N LEU A 35 -36.58 -21.26 -9.40
CA LEU A 35 -35.66 -21.53 -10.51
C LEU A 35 -34.66 -22.63 -10.15
N SER A 36 -34.20 -23.37 -11.16
CA SER A 36 -33.16 -24.38 -10.98
C SER A 36 -31.83 -23.74 -10.56
N LEU A 37 -31.07 -24.42 -9.69
CA LEU A 37 -29.70 -24.01 -9.36
C LEU A 37 -28.77 -24.01 -10.59
N GLU A 38 -29.15 -24.73 -11.65
CA GLU A 38 -28.44 -24.75 -12.94
C GLU A 38 -28.48 -23.39 -13.66
N ASP A 39 -29.55 -22.61 -13.43
CA ASP A 39 -29.77 -21.29 -14.03
C ASP A 39 -29.14 -20.15 -13.21
N VAL A 40 -28.52 -20.49 -12.07
CA VAL A 40 -27.89 -19.50 -11.19
C VAL A 40 -26.60 -18.97 -11.82
N ASP A 41 -26.71 -17.77 -12.38
CA ASP A 41 -25.58 -17.03 -12.93
C ASP A 41 -24.74 -16.40 -11.81
N LEU A 42 -23.55 -16.98 -11.57
CA LEU A 42 -22.53 -16.50 -10.62
C LEU A 42 -21.48 -15.59 -11.28
N THR A 43 -21.67 -15.18 -12.53
CA THR A 43 -20.72 -14.30 -13.21
C THR A 43 -20.78 -12.88 -12.63
N PRO A 44 -19.74 -12.05 -12.84
CA PRO A 44 -19.76 -10.64 -12.47
C PRO A 44 -20.84 -9.78 -13.16
N ARG A 45 -21.65 -10.35 -14.06
CA ARG A 45 -22.72 -9.63 -14.79
C ARG A 45 -23.62 -8.84 -13.85
N ASP A 46 -24.00 -9.42 -12.72
CA ASP A 46 -24.85 -8.75 -11.75
C ASP A 46 -24.22 -7.48 -11.19
N ILE A 47 -22.92 -7.51 -10.91
CA ILE A 47 -22.18 -6.36 -10.37
C ILE A 47 -22.24 -5.21 -11.38
N LEU A 48 -22.05 -5.51 -12.67
CA LEU A 48 -22.15 -4.53 -13.75
C LEU A 48 -23.58 -4.00 -13.90
N MET A 49 -24.59 -4.88 -13.86
CA MET A 49 -26.01 -4.48 -13.93
C MET A 49 -26.40 -3.56 -12.76
N GLN A 50 -25.94 -3.86 -11.55
CA GLN A 50 -26.20 -3.04 -10.38
C GLN A 50 -25.48 -1.70 -10.43
N TYR A 51 -24.24 -1.68 -10.94
CA TYR A 51 -23.51 -0.45 -11.18
C TYR A 51 -24.29 0.46 -12.12
N LEU A 52 -24.75 -0.04 -13.27
CA LEU A 52 -25.56 0.74 -14.21
C LEU A 52 -26.88 1.23 -13.58
N ARG A 53 -27.59 0.37 -12.85
CA ARG A 53 -28.85 0.77 -12.19
C ARG A 53 -28.65 1.90 -11.17
N LYS A 54 -27.56 1.87 -10.41
CA LYS A 54 -27.31 2.82 -9.32
C LYS A 54 -26.58 4.09 -9.76
N SER A 55 -25.69 3.99 -10.73
CA SER A 55 -24.71 5.03 -11.04
C SER A 55 -24.89 5.67 -12.42
N PHE A 56 -25.72 5.09 -13.31
CA PHE A 56 -25.96 5.72 -14.60
C PHE A 56 -26.70 7.07 -14.42
N PRO A 57 -26.22 8.18 -15.01
CA PRO A 57 -26.75 9.51 -14.77
C PRO A 57 -28.10 9.69 -15.47
N VAL A 58 -29.19 9.40 -14.76
CA VAL A 58 -30.57 9.57 -15.26
C VAL A 58 -31.26 10.84 -14.74
N LYS A 59 -30.65 11.52 -13.76
CA LYS A 59 -31.23 12.72 -13.15
C LYS A 59 -31.08 13.90 -14.10
N MET A 60 -32.13 14.71 -14.21
CA MET A 60 -32.09 15.96 -14.95
C MET A 60 -31.45 17.05 -14.08
N TRP A 61 -30.57 17.85 -14.68
CA TRP A 61 -29.89 18.97 -14.05
C TRP A 61 -30.27 20.27 -14.74
N GLU A 62 -30.40 21.35 -13.98
CA GLU A 62 -30.54 22.70 -14.50
C GLU A 62 -29.38 23.56 -14.01
N GLU A 63 -28.97 24.50 -14.86
CA GLU A 63 -28.05 25.57 -14.49
C GLU A 63 -28.83 26.68 -13.79
N TYR A 64 -28.25 27.21 -12.72
CA TYR A 64 -28.74 28.40 -12.04
C TYR A 64 -27.58 29.34 -11.75
N TYR A 65 -27.87 30.63 -11.75
CA TYR A 65 -26.89 31.62 -11.33
C TYR A 65 -26.88 31.70 -9.81
N ASP A 66 -25.74 31.40 -9.19
CA ASP A 66 -25.56 31.50 -7.74
C ASP A 66 -24.99 32.87 -7.39
N GLU A 67 -25.84 33.73 -6.82
CA GLU A 67 -25.48 35.10 -6.45
C GLU A 67 -24.38 35.17 -5.36
N VAL A 68 -24.18 34.10 -4.58
CA VAL A 68 -23.15 34.09 -3.51
C VAL A 68 -21.78 33.77 -4.08
N SER A 69 -21.70 32.86 -5.04
CA SER A 69 -20.45 32.47 -5.69
C SER A 69 -20.15 33.25 -6.98
N GLU A 70 -21.07 34.13 -7.40
CA GLU A 70 -21.04 34.88 -8.66
C GLU A 70 -20.73 33.97 -9.88
N SER A 71 -21.27 32.76 -9.87
CA SER A 71 -20.97 31.75 -10.89
C SER A 71 -22.18 30.89 -11.24
N ILE A 72 -22.17 30.31 -12.44
CA ILE A 72 -23.18 29.34 -12.86
C ILE A 72 -22.92 28.03 -12.12
N GLN A 73 -23.94 27.55 -11.43
CA GLN A 73 -23.93 26.30 -10.68
C GLN A 73 -25.01 25.37 -11.23
N THR A 74 -24.88 24.06 -10.99
CA THR A 74 -25.87 23.06 -11.43
C THR A 74 -26.60 22.45 -10.24
N ARG A 75 -27.91 22.29 -10.35
CA ARG A 75 -28.72 21.57 -9.34
C ARG A 75 -29.69 20.58 -9.99
N PRO A 76 -30.11 19.52 -9.28
CA PRO A 76 -31.08 18.56 -9.83
C PRO A 76 -32.45 19.23 -9.95
N VAL A 77 -33.10 19.04 -11.09
CA VAL A 77 -34.47 19.51 -11.34
C VAL A 77 -35.43 18.76 -10.41
N ARG A 78 -36.36 19.49 -9.78
CA ARG A 78 -37.41 18.92 -8.93
C ARG A 78 -38.80 19.22 -9.49
N ASP A 79 -39.71 18.27 -9.36
CA ASP A 79 -41.11 18.46 -9.74
C ASP A 79 -41.92 19.19 -8.66
N SER A 80 -43.23 19.37 -8.89
CA SER A 80 -44.14 20.03 -7.95
C SER A 80 -44.32 19.29 -6.62
N ALA A 81 -43.97 18.00 -6.53
CA ALA A 81 -43.98 17.22 -5.29
C ALA A 81 -42.62 17.28 -4.55
N GLY A 82 -41.61 17.88 -5.17
CA GLY A 82 -40.25 17.98 -4.64
C GLY A 82 -39.35 16.80 -5.02
N ASP A 83 -39.82 15.87 -5.85
CA ASP A 83 -39.08 14.69 -6.28
C ASP A 83 -38.10 15.04 -7.42
N ILE A 84 -36.96 14.34 -7.49
CA ILE A 84 -35.95 14.59 -8.52
C ILE A 84 -36.47 14.09 -9.87
N VAL A 85 -36.51 14.99 -10.86
CA VAL A 85 -36.92 14.67 -12.22
C VAL A 85 -35.83 13.84 -12.91
N THR A 86 -36.25 12.81 -13.65
CA THR A 86 -35.36 11.99 -14.48
C THR A 86 -35.52 12.34 -15.95
N ASP A 87 -34.43 12.36 -16.72
CA ASP A 87 -34.46 12.54 -18.17
C ASP A 87 -34.88 11.22 -18.84
N PRO A 88 -36.05 11.15 -19.51
CA PRO A 88 -36.52 9.92 -20.15
C PRO A 88 -35.55 9.35 -21.19
N ARG A 89 -34.76 10.20 -21.87
CA ARG A 89 -33.75 9.78 -22.85
C ARG A 89 -32.56 9.11 -22.16
N ALA A 90 -32.15 9.64 -21.00
CA ALA A 90 -31.08 9.05 -20.21
C ALA A 90 -31.49 7.70 -19.60
N VAL A 91 -32.74 7.60 -19.14
CA VAL A 91 -33.34 6.32 -18.71
C VAL A 91 -33.35 5.32 -19.85
N ALA A 92 -33.82 5.72 -21.04
CA ALA A 92 -33.83 4.83 -22.21
C ALA A 92 -32.41 4.35 -22.60
N ARG A 93 -31.40 5.23 -22.54
CA ARG A 93 -29.99 4.86 -22.79
C ARG A 93 -29.46 3.86 -21.76
N ARG A 94 -29.75 4.07 -20.47
CA ARG A 94 -29.39 3.13 -19.40
C ARG A 94 -30.01 1.75 -19.67
N ASP A 95 -31.31 1.75 -19.97
CA ASP A 95 -32.06 0.50 -20.14
C ASP A 95 -31.63 -0.25 -21.40
N GLN A 96 -31.26 0.47 -22.46
CA GLN A 96 -30.64 -0.14 -23.65
C GLN A 96 -29.27 -0.74 -23.32
N LEU A 97 -28.39 0.00 -22.64
CA LEU A 97 -27.07 -0.51 -22.25
C LEU A 97 -27.18 -1.73 -21.33
N MET A 98 -28.17 -1.76 -20.44
CA MET A 98 -28.46 -2.93 -19.62
C MET A 98 -28.90 -4.15 -20.45
N LYS A 99 -29.68 -3.96 -21.52
CA LYS A 99 -30.04 -5.05 -22.45
C LYS A 99 -28.82 -5.56 -23.19
N ASP A 100 -27.98 -4.66 -23.69
CA ASP A 100 -26.76 -5.03 -24.40
C ASP A 100 -25.83 -5.83 -23.47
N LEU A 101 -25.64 -5.36 -22.24
CA LEU A 101 -24.86 -6.05 -21.20
C LEU A 101 -25.44 -7.42 -20.83
N ALA A 102 -26.76 -7.57 -20.81
CA ALA A 102 -27.41 -8.85 -20.54
C ALA A 102 -27.11 -9.88 -21.63
N GLY A 103 -26.93 -9.44 -22.88
CA GLY A 103 -26.54 -10.28 -24.02
C GLY A 103 -25.06 -10.64 -24.07
N LEU A 104 -24.20 -10.03 -23.24
CA LEU A 104 -22.76 -10.30 -23.28
C LEU A 104 -22.39 -11.65 -22.63
N PRO A 105 -21.49 -12.42 -23.25
CA PRO A 105 -20.85 -13.56 -22.60
C PRO A 105 -19.91 -13.03 -21.51
N VAL A 106 -20.25 -13.30 -20.25
CA VAL A 106 -19.43 -12.89 -19.10
C VAL A 106 -18.67 -14.12 -18.58
N PRO A 107 -17.34 -14.04 -18.38
CA PRO A 107 -16.58 -15.16 -17.87
C PRO A 107 -16.97 -15.51 -16.43
N GLU A 108 -16.81 -16.78 -16.08
CA GLU A 108 -16.93 -17.24 -14.71
C GLU A 108 -15.92 -16.53 -13.79
N THR A 109 -16.25 -16.43 -12.51
CA THR A 109 -15.28 -15.97 -11.53
C THR A 109 -14.14 -16.98 -11.40
N VAL A 110 -12.96 -16.53 -10.98
CA VAL A 110 -11.75 -17.37 -10.85
C VAL A 110 -12.03 -18.65 -10.05
N MET A 111 -12.72 -18.52 -8.90
CA MET A 111 -13.01 -19.67 -8.04
C MET A 111 -13.90 -20.69 -8.75
N GLU A 112 -14.99 -20.24 -9.36
CA GLU A 112 -15.92 -21.13 -10.08
C GLU A 112 -15.21 -21.81 -11.24
N ARG A 113 -14.41 -21.07 -12.01
CA ARG A 113 -13.65 -21.63 -13.14
C ARG A 113 -12.68 -22.72 -12.69
N ILE A 114 -12.01 -22.54 -11.55
CA ILE A 114 -11.08 -23.55 -11.00
C ILE A 114 -11.84 -24.77 -10.48
N ILE A 115 -12.94 -24.56 -9.74
CA ILE A 115 -13.76 -25.67 -9.22
C ILE A 115 -14.37 -26.47 -10.36
N ASN A 116 -14.91 -25.81 -11.38
CA ASN A 116 -15.53 -26.44 -12.55
C ASN A 116 -14.50 -27.18 -13.41
N HIS A 117 -13.27 -26.64 -13.54
CA HIS A 117 -12.22 -27.27 -14.34
C HIS A 117 -11.57 -28.47 -13.64
N PHE A 118 -11.23 -28.36 -12.36
CA PHE A 118 -10.50 -29.41 -11.63
C PHE A 118 -11.39 -30.35 -10.80
N GLY A 119 -12.66 -29.98 -10.60
CA GLY A 119 -13.61 -30.68 -9.74
C GLY A 119 -13.45 -30.34 -8.25
N SER A 120 -14.57 -30.36 -7.52
CA SER A 120 -14.62 -30.08 -6.07
C SER A 120 -13.87 -31.13 -5.22
N SER A 121 -13.64 -32.32 -5.78
CA SER A 121 -12.85 -33.39 -5.15
C SER A 121 -11.35 -33.11 -5.15
N SER A 122 -10.85 -32.32 -6.10
CA SER A 122 -9.41 -31.98 -6.24
C SER A 122 -9.02 -30.66 -5.56
N VAL A 123 -10.03 -29.81 -5.28
CA VAL A 123 -9.84 -28.43 -4.80
C VAL A 123 -10.28 -28.29 -3.35
N ALA A 124 -9.36 -27.85 -2.49
CA ALA A 124 -9.62 -27.49 -1.10
C ALA A 124 -9.99 -26.01 -1.02
N GLU A 125 -11.09 -25.69 -0.36
CA GLU A 125 -11.59 -24.33 -0.26
C GLU A 125 -11.60 -23.84 1.19
N VAL A 126 -10.75 -22.85 1.46
CA VAL A 126 -10.52 -22.25 2.79
C VAL A 126 -10.88 -20.77 2.73
N THR A 127 -12.13 -20.50 2.35
CA THR A 127 -12.66 -19.15 2.15
C THR A 127 -13.78 -18.81 3.13
N GLY A 128 -14.18 -17.53 3.19
CA GLY A 128 -15.31 -17.06 4.00
C GLY A 128 -16.67 -17.62 3.58
N ARG A 129 -16.79 -18.13 2.33
CA ARG A 129 -18.07 -18.59 1.76
C ARG A 129 -18.79 -19.56 2.68
N LYS A 130 -20.07 -19.32 2.91
CA LYS A 130 -20.99 -20.24 3.61
C LYS A 130 -21.55 -21.33 2.72
N ARG A 131 -21.59 -21.10 1.41
CA ARG A 131 -22.17 -22.01 0.42
C ARG A 131 -21.40 -21.92 -0.90
N ARG A 132 -21.38 -23.04 -1.63
CA ARG A 132 -20.89 -23.11 -3.01
C ARG A 132 -21.80 -23.96 -3.86
N LEU A 133 -21.81 -23.68 -5.16
CA LEU A 133 -22.51 -24.49 -6.15
C LEU A 133 -21.47 -25.38 -6.83
N VAL A 134 -21.73 -26.69 -6.89
CA VAL A 134 -20.82 -27.66 -7.49
C VAL A 134 -21.53 -28.32 -8.66
N ARG A 135 -21.02 -28.11 -9.87
CA ARG A 135 -21.44 -28.83 -11.07
C ARG A 135 -20.99 -30.28 -10.99
N GLN A 136 -21.92 -31.20 -11.17
CA GLN A 136 -21.68 -32.64 -11.20
C GLN A 136 -21.39 -33.11 -12.64
N PRO A 137 -20.77 -34.29 -12.82
CA PRO A 137 -20.51 -34.85 -14.15
C PRO A 137 -21.76 -35.08 -15.02
N ASP A 138 -22.93 -35.23 -14.40
CA ASP A 138 -24.22 -35.39 -15.07
C ASP A 138 -24.87 -34.07 -15.50
N GLY A 139 -24.21 -32.94 -15.27
CA GLY A 139 -24.69 -31.59 -15.60
C GLY A 139 -25.48 -30.93 -14.48
N THR A 140 -25.87 -31.67 -13.43
CA THR A 140 -26.64 -31.11 -12.32
C THR A 140 -25.80 -30.21 -11.42
N VAL A 141 -26.43 -29.22 -10.79
CA VAL A 141 -25.78 -28.34 -9.82
C VAL A 141 -26.26 -28.67 -8.41
N LYS A 142 -25.31 -28.97 -7.52
CA LYS A 142 -25.58 -29.22 -6.11
C LYS A 142 -25.07 -28.07 -5.24
N GLU A 143 -25.90 -27.61 -4.31
CA GLU A 143 -25.46 -26.72 -3.25
C GLU A 143 -24.71 -27.51 -2.15
N GLU A 144 -23.52 -27.04 -1.79
CA GLU A 144 -22.76 -27.52 -0.65
C GLU A 144 -22.60 -26.42 0.41
N ARG A 145 -22.95 -26.74 1.66
CA ARG A 145 -22.71 -25.86 2.81
C ARG A 145 -21.26 -25.95 3.26
N MET A 146 -20.64 -24.80 3.43
CA MET A 146 -19.30 -24.61 3.95
C MET A 146 -19.37 -24.24 5.43
N THR A 147 -18.82 -25.11 6.27
CA THR A 147 -18.77 -24.95 7.72
C THR A 147 -17.31 -24.87 8.20
N PRO A 148 -17.04 -24.41 9.42
CA PRO A 148 -15.69 -24.49 9.99
C PRO A 148 -15.11 -25.91 9.94
N SER A 149 -15.95 -26.93 10.14
CA SER A 149 -15.55 -28.34 10.05
C SER A 149 -15.20 -28.76 8.63
N SER A 150 -15.99 -28.35 7.62
CA SER A 150 -15.67 -28.68 6.21
C SER A 150 -14.37 -28.01 5.76
N ARG A 151 -14.10 -26.77 6.18
CA ARG A 151 -12.84 -26.08 5.89
C ARG A 151 -11.65 -26.77 6.56
N ALA A 152 -11.79 -27.22 7.81
CA ALA A 152 -10.75 -27.99 8.48
C ALA A 152 -10.46 -29.29 7.72
N LYS A 153 -11.51 -30.01 7.30
CA LYS A 153 -11.38 -31.22 6.47
C LYS A 153 -10.71 -30.95 5.12
N ASP A 154 -10.99 -29.80 4.49
CA ASP A 154 -10.34 -29.41 3.24
C ASP A 154 -8.85 -29.10 3.43
N ILE A 155 -8.48 -28.46 4.54
CA ILE A 155 -7.08 -28.25 4.92
C ILE A 155 -6.38 -29.59 5.13
N ASP A 156 -6.98 -30.51 5.90
CA ASP A 156 -6.40 -31.84 6.11
C ASP A 156 -6.31 -32.62 4.82
N SER A 157 -7.33 -32.56 3.96
CA SER A 157 -7.30 -33.21 2.64
C SER A 157 -6.17 -32.67 1.77
N PHE A 158 -5.88 -31.37 1.84
CA PHE A 158 -4.75 -30.77 1.14
C PHE A 158 -3.40 -31.22 1.71
N MET A 159 -3.24 -31.14 3.03
CA MET A 159 -2.01 -31.52 3.72
C MET A 159 -1.75 -33.04 3.70
N ASP A 160 -2.79 -33.85 3.49
CA ASP A 160 -2.71 -35.31 3.35
C ASP A 160 -2.58 -35.77 1.89
N LYS A 161 -2.40 -34.83 0.94
CA LYS A 161 -2.24 -35.07 -0.51
C LYS A 161 -3.50 -35.65 -1.19
N LYS A 162 -4.65 -35.67 -0.51
CA LYS A 162 -5.96 -36.05 -1.11
C LYS A 162 -6.45 -34.98 -2.08
N LYS A 163 -6.12 -33.71 -1.80
CA LYS A 163 -6.35 -32.55 -2.65
C LYS A 163 -5.00 -31.89 -2.92
N ARG A 164 -4.78 -31.41 -4.15
CA ARG A 164 -3.50 -30.80 -4.55
C ARG A 164 -3.63 -29.32 -4.94
N ILE A 165 -4.85 -28.79 -4.90
CA ILE A 165 -5.15 -27.37 -5.11
C ILE A 165 -5.81 -26.86 -3.83
N LEU A 166 -5.32 -25.75 -3.29
CA LEU A 166 -5.95 -25.05 -2.16
C LEU A 166 -6.20 -23.59 -2.52
N MET A 167 -7.44 -23.14 -2.32
CA MET A 167 -7.82 -21.73 -2.47
C MET A 167 -8.17 -21.15 -1.10
N PHE A 168 -7.62 -19.99 -0.76
CA PHE A 168 -7.93 -19.34 0.50
C PHE A 168 -8.16 -17.84 0.36
N SER A 169 -8.90 -17.28 1.32
CA SER A 169 -9.05 -15.84 1.51
C SER A 169 -8.71 -15.42 2.94
N ASP A 170 -8.60 -14.11 3.18
CA ASP A 170 -8.31 -13.54 4.50
C ASP A 170 -9.28 -14.07 5.57
N ALA A 171 -10.58 -14.12 5.25
CA ALA A 171 -11.64 -14.51 6.17
C ALA A 171 -11.71 -16.02 6.47
N GLY A 172 -11.17 -16.87 5.58
CA GLY A 172 -11.32 -18.33 5.68
C GLY A 172 -10.12 -19.05 6.29
N GLY A 173 -8.92 -18.46 6.25
CA GLY A 173 -7.67 -19.16 6.54
C GLY A 173 -6.82 -18.62 7.69
N THR A 174 -7.35 -17.75 8.55
CA THR A 174 -6.64 -17.21 9.72
C THR A 174 -6.00 -18.33 10.54
N GLY A 175 -4.68 -18.24 10.74
CA GLY A 175 -3.86 -19.16 11.55
C GLY A 175 -3.33 -20.42 10.88
N LYS A 176 -3.87 -20.80 9.72
CA LYS A 176 -3.56 -22.11 9.14
C LYS A 176 -2.35 -22.03 8.20
N GLY A 177 -1.49 -23.04 8.28
CA GLY A 177 -0.31 -23.21 7.42
C GLY A 177 -0.61 -24.21 6.31
N TYR A 178 -0.13 -23.89 5.10
CA TYR A 178 -0.28 -24.70 3.87
C TYR A 178 1.10 -25.01 3.24
N HIS A 179 2.17 -24.77 3.99
CA HIS A 179 3.54 -25.02 3.58
C HIS A 179 3.81 -26.51 3.34
N SER A 180 4.95 -26.83 2.74
CA SER A 180 5.39 -28.20 2.51
C SER A 180 5.91 -28.83 3.81
N ASP A 181 5.05 -28.95 4.81
CA ASP A 181 5.38 -29.39 6.17
C ASP A 181 5.98 -30.81 6.20
N LEU A 182 7.12 -30.97 6.88
CA LEU A 182 7.81 -32.25 7.04
C LEU A 182 6.98 -33.27 7.83
N ASP A 183 6.05 -32.81 8.67
CA ASP A 183 5.21 -33.69 9.49
C ASP A 183 3.91 -34.13 8.80
N ARG A 184 3.69 -33.71 7.54
CA ARG A 184 2.49 -34.04 6.77
C ARG A 184 2.84 -34.88 5.54
N ILE A 185 1.83 -35.60 5.03
CA ILE A 185 2.01 -36.50 3.86
C ILE A 185 2.30 -35.69 2.60
N ASN A 186 1.60 -34.57 2.41
CA ASN A 186 1.84 -33.69 1.27
C ASN A 186 3.09 -32.82 1.50
N GLN A 187 4.24 -33.33 1.08
CA GLN A 187 5.51 -32.61 1.10
C GLN A 187 5.93 -32.08 -0.29
N GLU A 188 4.97 -31.93 -1.22
CA GLU A 188 5.24 -31.39 -2.55
C GLU A 188 5.64 -29.91 -2.49
N LYS A 189 6.49 -29.46 -3.42
CA LYS A 189 6.76 -28.03 -3.54
C LYS A 189 5.45 -27.26 -3.77
N ARG A 190 5.29 -26.12 -3.09
CA ARG A 190 4.12 -25.25 -3.24
C ARG A 190 4.36 -24.27 -4.37
N THR A 191 3.44 -24.18 -5.32
CA THR A 191 3.37 -23.04 -6.24
C THR A 191 2.24 -22.15 -5.78
N HIS A 192 2.58 -20.98 -5.22
CA HIS A 192 1.65 -20.05 -4.62
C HIS A 192 1.28 -18.94 -5.61
N TYR A 193 0.05 -18.99 -6.12
CA TYR A 193 -0.51 -17.95 -6.97
C TYR A 193 -1.20 -16.86 -6.14
N LEU A 194 -0.65 -15.65 -6.16
CA LEU A 194 -1.37 -14.46 -5.71
C LEU A 194 -2.28 -13.99 -6.84
N VAL A 195 -3.52 -14.45 -6.82
CA VAL A 195 -4.49 -14.12 -7.88
C VAL A 195 -5.13 -12.76 -7.65
N GLN A 196 -5.39 -12.43 -6.39
CA GLN A 196 -5.89 -11.13 -6.00
C GLN A 196 -5.18 -10.69 -4.72
N ALA A 197 -4.33 -9.69 -4.85
CA ALA A 197 -3.51 -9.19 -3.74
C ALA A 197 -4.27 -8.30 -2.76
N GLY A 198 -5.46 -7.82 -3.13
CA GLY A 198 -6.24 -6.85 -2.37
C GLY A 198 -5.58 -5.47 -2.31
N TRP A 199 -6.19 -4.54 -1.58
CA TRP A 199 -5.74 -3.13 -1.50
C TRP A 199 -4.61 -2.91 -0.50
N ILE A 200 -4.39 -3.86 0.42
CA ILE A 200 -3.44 -3.75 1.52
C ILE A 200 -2.36 -4.81 1.32
N ALA A 201 -1.21 -4.41 0.80
CA ALA A 201 -0.12 -5.34 0.50
C ALA A 201 0.48 -6.05 1.75
N SER A 202 0.26 -5.55 2.97
CA SER A 202 0.64 -6.33 4.17
C SER A 202 -0.22 -7.59 4.36
N ARG A 203 -1.48 -7.58 3.90
CA ARG A 203 -2.33 -8.79 3.91
C ARG A 203 -1.90 -9.78 2.83
N ALA A 204 -1.52 -9.29 1.66
CA ALA A 204 -0.89 -10.11 0.61
C ALA A 204 0.33 -10.86 1.16
N LEU A 205 1.25 -10.12 1.80
CA LEU A 205 2.45 -10.68 2.45
C LEU A 205 2.13 -11.71 3.55
N GLN A 206 1.13 -11.46 4.39
CA GLN A 206 0.69 -12.43 5.40
C GLN A 206 0.20 -13.74 4.78
N GLY A 207 -0.45 -13.66 3.60
CA GLY A 207 -0.87 -14.85 2.86
C GLY A 207 0.31 -15.69 2.38
N PHE A 208 1.39 -15.09 1.86
CA PHE A 208 2.64 -15.81 1.53
C PHE A 208 3.22 -16.54 2.75
N GLY A 209 3.15 -15.94 3.94
CA GLY A 209 3.55 -16.58 5.21
C GLY A 209 2.72 -17.82 5.60
N ARG A 210 1.64 -18.14 4.88
CA ARG A 210 0.88 -19.39 5.08
C ARG A 210 1.51 -20.56 4.34
N SER A 211 2.09 -20.34 3.17
CA SER A 211 2.83 -21.35 2.40
C SER A 211 4.34 -21.33 2.64
N HIS A 212 4.85 -20.28 3.28
CA HIS A 212 6.26 -20.11 3.63
C HIS A 212 6.43 -20.10 5.17
N ARG A 213 6.81 -21.23 5.77
CA ARG A 213 6.97 -21.37 7.22
C ARG A 213 8.23 -22.16 7.60
N THR A 214 8.55 -22.13 8.90
CA THR A 214 9.47 -23.08 9.55
C THR A 214 9.00 -24.53 9.31
N ASN A 215 9.92 -25.50 9.34
CA ASN A 215 9.62 -26.93 9.14
C ASN A 215 9.14 -27.33 7.72
N GLN A 216 9.34 -26.48 6.71
CA GLN A 216 9.04 -26.83 5.32
C GLN A 216 10.18 -27.61 4.65
N ARG A 217 9.84 -28.65 3.87
CA ARG A 217 10.78 -29.39 3.02
C ARG A 217 11.32 -28.54 1.87
N PHE A 218 10.46 -27.72 1.26
CA PHE A 218 10.79 -26.86 0.14
C PHE A 218 10.27 -25.44 0.37
N ALA A 219 11.03 -24.45 -0.09
CA ALA A 219 10.51 -23.10 -0.24
C ALA A 219 9.44 -23.06 -1.35
N PRO A 220 8.36 -22.27 -1.16
CA PRO A 220 7.36 -22.09 -2.21
C PRO A 220 7.94 -21.40 -3.44
N ASN A 221 7.31 -21.61 -4.59
CA ASN A 221 7.46 -20.81 -5.79
C ASN A 221 6.30 -19.80 -5.83
N ASP A 222 6.59 -18.53 -5.59
CA ASP A 222 5.57 -17.48 -5.52
C ASP A 222 5.31 -16.87 -6.91
N VAL A 223 4.05 -16.88 -7.35
CA VAL A 223 3.62 -16.44 -8.69
C VAL A 223 2.59 -15.32 -8.55
N LEU A 224 2.93 -14.15 -9.09
CA LEU A 224 2.02 -13.01 -9.17
C LEU A 224 1.22 -13.11 -10.47
N VAL A 225 -0.10 -13.32 -10.37
CA VAL A 225 -0.96 -13.50 -11.54
C VAL A 225 -1.44 -12.14 -12.02
N THR A 226 -0.98 -11.71 -13.19
CA THR A 226 -1.42 -10.46 -13.83
C THR A 226 -2.20 -10.75 -15.11
N THR A 227 -2.94 -9.76 -15.61
CA THR A 227 -3.56 -9.84 -16.94
C THR A 227 -2.74 -9.02 -17.93
N ASP A 228 -3.02 -9.22 -19.22
CA ASP A 228 -2.53 -8.45 -20.36
C ASP A 228 -3.15 -7.04 -20.47
N ILE A 229 -3.96 -6.65 -19.50
CA ILE A 229 -4.60 -5.33 -19.41
C ILE A 229 -3.64 -4.40 -18.69
N ALA A 230 -3.12 -3.39 -19.39
CA ALA A 230 -2.12 -2.48 -18.84
C ALA A 230 -2.58 -1.79 -17.55
N ALA A 231 -3.86 -1.42 -17.46
CA ALA A 231 -4.38 -0.80 -16.25
C ALA A 231 -4.43 -1.75 -15.03
N HIS A 232 -4.39 -3.08 -15.24
CA HIS A 232 -4.24 -4.03 -14.15
C HIS A 232 -2.83 -4.00 -13.54
N LYS A 233 -1.79 -3.73 -14.36
CA LYS A 233 -0.39 -3.63 -13.91
C LYS A 233 -0.21 -2.57 -12.82
N ARG A 234 -1.03 -1.51 -12.82
CA ARG A 234 -1.08 -0.50 -11.74
C ARG A 234 -1.30 -1.10 -10.35
N PHE A 235 -2.20 -2.08 -10.24
CA PHE A 235 -2.52 -2.66 -8.93
C PHE A 235 -1.33 -3.50 -8.42
N PHE A 236 -0.58 -4.12 -9.33
CA PHE A 236 0.59 -4.92 -9.00
C PHE A 236 1.82 -4.10 -8.65
N SER A 237 2.06 -2.93 -9.24
CA SER A 237 3.27 -2.13 -8.95
C SER A 237 3.41 -1.80 -7.45
N SER A 238 2.30 -1.50 -6.77
CA SER A 238 2.29 -1.23 -5.32
C SER A 238 2.60 -2.47 -4.45
N ILE A 239 2.19 -3.65 -4.89
CA ILE A 239 2.34 -4.94 -4.17
C ILE A 239 3.69 -5.58 -4.47
N ALA A 240 4.09 -5.59 -5.74
CA ALA A 240 5.43 -5.98 -6.20
C ALA A 240 6.50 -5.15 -5.47
N ARG A 241 6.31 -3.83 -5.35
CA ARG A 241 7.18 -2.97 -4.53
C ARG A 241 7.32 -3.47 -3.09
N ARG A 242 6.22 -3.84 -2.43
CA ARG A 242 6.30 -4.34 -1.04
C ARG A 242 6.92 -5.73 -0.96
N LEU A 243 6.78 -6.58 -1.97
CA LEU A 243 7.43 -7.89 -2.04
C LEU A 243 8.95 -7.75 -2.27
N ASP A 244 9.36 -6.85 -3.17
CA ASP A 244 10.76 -6.51 -3.44
C ASP A 244 11.44 -5.89 -2.22
N GLN A 245 10.77 -4.98 -1.52
CA GLN A 245 11.26 -4.32 -0.30
C GLN A 245 11.49 -5.30 0.86
N VAL A 246 10.82 -6.46 0.84
CA VAL A 246 10.86 -7.46 1.91
C VAL A 246 11.93 -8.55 1.64
N GLY A 247 12.59 -8.51 0.48
CA GLY A 247 13.62 -9.48 0.11
C GLY A 247 13.08 -10.90 -0.11
N ALA A 248 11.76 -11.03 -0.31
CA ALA A 248 11.07 -12.31 -0.50
C ALA A 248 11.39 -12.97 -1.85
N LEU A 249 11.84 -12.19 -2.84
CA LEU A 249 12.25 -12.69 -4.15
C LEU A 249 13.75 -12.99 -4.17
N THR A 250 14.09 -14.25 -4.39
CA THR A 250 15.48 -14.70 -4.51
C THR A 250 16.14 -14.16 -5.79
N LYS A 251 17.47 -14.09 -5.82
CA LYS A 251 18.25 -13.61 -6.98
C LYS A 251 17.90 -14.30 -8.32
N GLY A 252 17.39 -15.54 -8.27
CA GLY A 252 16.96 -16.30 -9.45
C GLY A 252 15.61 -15.87 -9.98
N GLU A 253 14.61 -15.68 -9.11
CA GLU A 253 13.24 -15.27 -9.47
C GLU A 253 13.16 -13.88 -10.10
N ARG A 254 14.11 -13.00 -9.73
CA ARG A 254 14.28 -11.66 -10.36
C ARG A 254 14.65 -11.71 -11.84
N LYS A 255 15.26 -12.81 -12.32
CA LYS A 255 15.77 -12.92 -13.70
C LYS A 255 14.85 -13.72 -14.63
N THR A 256 14.05 -14.65 -14.11
CA THR A 256 13.25 -15.59 -14.93
C THR A 256 11.80 -15.19 -15.12
N THR A 257 11.27 -14.23 -14.36
CA THR A 257 9.90 -13.74 -14.54
C THR A 257 9.92 -12.66 -15.62
N GLY A 258 9.67 -13.08 -16.86
CA GLY A 258 9.85 -12.30 -18.08
C GLY A 258 9.23 -10.89 -18.06
N GLN A 259 9.93 -9.98 -18.75
CA GLN A 259 9.56 -8.57 -19.01
C GLN A 259 9.33 -7.71 -17.77
N GLY A 260 10.41 -7.16 -17.18
CA GLY A 260 10.40 -5.85 -16.50
C GLY A 260 9.36 -5.62 -15.39
N LEU A 261 8.60 -6.63 -14.96
CA LEU A 261 7.39 -6.45 -14.16
C LEU A 261 7.71 -6.20 -12.67
N PHE A 262 8.98 -6.37 -12.30
CA PHE A 262 9.49 -6.44 -10.92
C PHE A 262 10.77 -5.62 -10.71
N SER A 263 11.04 -4.63 -11.59
CA SER A 263 12.14 -3.69 -11.40
C SER A 263 11.64 -2.41 -10.73
N ALA A 264 12.55 -1.68 -10.07
CA ALA A 264 12.29 -0.34 -9.55
C ALA A 264 11.78 0.64 -10.64
N GLU A 265 11.91 0.27 -11.92
CA GLU A 265 11.43 0.99 -13.10
C GLU A 265 9.89 0.98 -13.24
N MET A 266 9.17 0.03 -12.63
CA MET A 266 7.69 0.06 -12.59
C MET A 266 7.12 0.94 -11.47
N ASN A 267 7.95 1.68 -10.75
CA ASN A 267 7.48 2.68 -9.80
C ASN A 267 6.88 3.88 -10.56
N LEU A 268 5.55 3.94 -10.62
CA LEU A 268 4.82 5.05 -11.25
C LEU A 268 4.59 6.24 -10.31
N GLU A 269 5.04 6.14 -9.05
CA GLU A 269 4.97 7.22 -8.05
C GLU A 269 6.38 7.81 -7.84
N ASN A 270 7.01 8.27 -8.91
CA ASN A 270 8.29 8.99 -8.88
C ASN A 270 8.29 10.15 -9.88
N GLU A 271 9.27 11.05 -9.73
CA GLU A 271 9.43 12.21 -10.62
C GLU A 271 9.63 11.81 -12.09
N TYR A 272 10.24 10.65 -12.35
CA TYR A 272 10.44 10.14 -13.71
C TYR A 272 9.12 9.78 -14.39
N ALA A 273 8.13 9.25 -13.65
CA ALA A 273 6.81 8.95 -14.16
C ALA A 273 6.01 10.22 -14.47
N ASP A 274 6.11 11.25 -13.64
CA ASP A 274 5.50 12.56 -13.91
C ASP A 274 6.12 13.22 -15.15
N MET A 275 7.45 13.15 -15.29
CA MET A 275 8.16 13.62 -16.50
C MET A 275 7.77 12.81 -17.75
N ALA A 276 7.71 11.48 -17.65
CA ALA A 276 7.31 10.62 -18.76
C ALA A 276 5.85 10.87 -19.20
N LEU A 277 4.97 11.17 -18.24
CA LEU A 277 3.58 11.54 -18.51
C LEU A 277 3.49 12.87 -19.26
N ALA A 278 4.28 13.88 -18.86
CA ALA A 278 4.36 15.16 -19.60
C ALA A 278 4.80 14.95 -21.04
N VAL A 279 5.91 14.22 -21.24
CA VAL A 279 6.43 13.90 -22.57
C VAL A 279 5.41 13.12 -23.42
N LEU A 280 4.65 12.21 -22.81
CA LEU A 280 3.59 11.48 -23.52
C LEU A 280 2.52 12.41 -24.08
N PHE A 281 2.02 13.35 -23.28
CA PHE A 281 0.96 14.25 -23.72
C PHE A 281 1.48 15.30 -24.72
N ASP A 282 2.71 15.76 -24.58
CA ASP A 282 3.39 16.60 -25.59
C ASP A 282 3.52 15.86 -26.93
N ASP A 283 3.89 14.57 -26.88
CA ASP A 283 3.99 13.74 -28.07
C ASP A 283 2.63 13.41 -28.69
N LEU A 284 1.58 13.23 -27.88
CA LEU A 284 0.21 13.08 -28.38
C LEU A 284 -0.29 14.36 -29.07
N GLN A 285 0.02 15.54 -28.52
CA GLN A 285 -0.33 16.82 -29.13
C GLN A 285 0.39 17.04 -30.47
N ALA A 286 1.62 16.55 -30.57
CA ALA A 286 2.43 16.65 -31.79
C ALA A 286 2.25 15.47 -32.76
N ASP A 287 1.28 14.58 -32.53
CA ASP A 287 0.99 13.40 -33.36
C ASP A 287 2.21 12.45 -33.52
N ARG A 288 3.02 12.32 -32.47
CA ARG A 288 4.23 11.48 -32.41
C ARG A 288 4.02 10.14 -31.72
N VAL A 289 2.78 9.77 -31.40
CA VAL A 289 2.44 8.47 -30.81
C VAL A 289 1.70 7.63 -31.83
N GLU A 290 2.38 6.61 -32.35
CA GLU A 290 1.84 5.77 -33.42
C GLU A 290 0.52 5.10 -33.00
N GLY A 291 -0.49 5.22 -33.85
CA GLY A 291 -1.78 4.56 -33.66
C GLY A 291 -2.66 5.16 -32.55
N LEU A 292 -2.31 6.33 -32.01
CA LEU A 292 -3.11 7.06 -31.03
C LEU A 292 -3.28 8.52 -31.43
N ASN A 293 -4.53 9.00 -31.33
CA ASN A 293 -4.86 10.40 -31.59
C ASN A 293 -5.34 11.07 -30.29
N LEU A 294 -4.82 12.27 -30.00
CA LEU A 294 -5.10 13.00 -28.76
C LEU A 294 -6.61 13.20 -28.51
N ASN A 295 -7.40 13.56 -29.53
CA ASN A 295 -8.85 13.76 -29.36
C ASN A 295 -9.57 12.45 -29.03
N THR A 296 -9.12 11.33 -29.60
CA THR A 296 -9.68 10.01 -29.30
C THR A 296 -9.34 9.58 -27.87
N VAL A 297 -8.08 9.76 -27.46
CA VAL A 297 -7.60 9.50 -26.10
C VAL A 297 -8.38 10.34 -25.09
N ALA A 298 -8.50 11.65 -25.33
CA ALA A 298 -9.20 12.57 -24.44
C ALA A 298 -10.68 12.22 -24.28
N ARG A 299 -11.35 11.88 -25.39
CA ARG A 299 -12.75 11.43 -25.40
C ARG A 299 -12.92 10.13 -24.61
N GLN A 300 -12.10 9.11 -24.85
CA GLN A 300 -12.21 7.83 -24.14
C GLN A 300 -11.86 7.93 -22.66
N MET A 301 -10.94 8.82 -22.29
CA MET A 301 -10.63 9.15 -20.89
C MET A 301 -11.69 10.03 -20.21
N GLY A 302 -12.73 10.46 -20.96
CA GLY A 302 -13.82 11.28 -20.44
C GLY A 302 -13.39 12.70 -20.08
N PHE A 303 -12.43 13.27 -20.80
CA PHE A 303 -12.05 14.68 -20.72
C PHE A 303 -12.95 15.58 -21.59
N GLY A 304 -13.71 15.00 -22.52
CA GLY A 304 -14.60 15.76 -23.39
C GLY A 304 -13.85 16.45 -24.52
N ASP A 305 -14.33 17.61 -24.93
CA ASP A 305 -13.66 18.45 -25.91
C ASP A 305 -12.47 19.17 -25.26
N ILE A 306 -11.31 19.07 -25.88
CA ILE A 306 -10.04 19.64 -25.40
C ILE A 306 -9.57 20.81 -26.28
N SER A 307 -10.36 21.19 -27.29
CA SER A 307 -10.02 22.26 -28.24
C SER A 307 -9.87 23.64 -27.59
N GLU A 308 -10.52 23.86 -26.44
CA GLU A 308 -10.45 25.11 -25.68
C GLU A 308 -9.24 25.19 -24.73
N ILE A 309 -8.44 24.11 -24.62
CA ILE A 309 -7.27 24.10 -23.75
C ILE A 309 -6.11 24.80 -24.45
N GLU A 310 -5.83 26.03 -24.04
CA GLU A 310 -4.64 26.78 -24.46
C GLU A 310 -3.44 26.47 -23.53
N GLY A 311 -2.30 26.10 -24.13
CA GLY A 311 -1.05 25.86 -23.41
C GLY A 311 -0.80 24.38 -23.04
N ASP A 312 -0.23 24.15 -21.86
CA ASP A 312 0.14 22.81 -21.38
C ASP A 312 -1.10 21.94 -21.12
N LEU A 313 -1.19 20.82 -21.85
CA LEU A 313 -2.30 19.86 -21.76
C LEU A 313 -2.39 19.22 -20.38
N ILE A 314 -1.26 19.00 -19.69
CA ILE A 314 -1.30 18.41 -18.35
C ILE A 314 -1.99 19.35 -17.36
N SER A 315 -1.59 20.61 -17.33
CA SER A 315 -2.21 21.64 -16.49
C SER A 315 -3.66 21.87 -16.87
N GLY A 316 -3.95 22.03 -18.17
CA GLY A 316 -5.31 22.29 -18.68
C GLY A 316 -6.28 21.14 -18.38
N LEU A 317 -5.82 19.89 -18.43
CA LEU A 317 -6.62 18.73 -18.06
C LEU A 317 -6.61 18.44 -16.57
N GLY A 318 -5.78 19.14 -15.77
CA GLY A 318 -5.52 18.82 -14.37
C GLY A 318 -5.08 17.36 -14.20
N LEU A 319 -4.23 16.88 -15.12
CA LEU A 319 -3.72 15.52 -15.14
C LEU A 319 -2.65 15.34 -14.06
N SER A 320 -2.84 14.32 -13.24
CA SER A 320 -1.82 13.77 -12.35
C SER A 320 -1.66 12.30 -12.69
N MET A 321 -0.56 11.66 -12.27
CA MET A 321 -0.37 10.23 -12.52
C MET A 321 -1.54 9.38 -12.01
N THR A 322 -2.08 9.72 -10.83
CA THR A 322 -3.29 9.07 -10.28
C THR A 322 -4.52 9.27 -11.18
N ARG A 323 -4.73 10.48 -11.70
CA ARG A 323 -5.86 10.78 -12.58
C ARG A 323 -5.70 10.08 -13.94
N PHE A 324 -4.52 10.14 -14.54
CA PHE A 324 -4.17 9.43 -15.77
C PHE A 324 -4.48 7.94 -15.66
N LEU A 325 -3.94 7.29 -14.63
CA LEU A 325 -4.15 5.86 -14.39
C LEU A 325 -5.61 5.50 -14.11
N ASN A 326 -6.38 6.38 -13.46
CA ASN A 326 -7.82 6.18 -13.23
C ASN A 326 -8.63 6.35 -14.52
N ARG A 327 -8.30 7.35 -15.35
CA ARG A 327 -9.03 7.63 -16.60
C ARG A 327 -8.68 6.65 -17.71
N MET A 328 -7.47 6.11 -17.73
CA MET A 328 -7.10 5.05 -18.66
C MET A 328 -8.00 3.81 -18.53
N LEU A 329 -8.61 3.54 -17.37
CA LEU A 329 -9.53 2.42 -17.16
C LEU A 329 -10.84 2.51 -17.98
N SER A 330 -11.18 3.68 -18.52
CA SER A 330 -12.37 3.85 -19.37
C SER A 330 -12.10 3.67 -20.86
N MET A 331 -10.84 3.47 -21.25
CA MET A 331 -10.44 3.26 -22.64
C MET A 331 -10.67 1.81 -23.09
N GLU A 332 -10.79 1.62 -24.40
CA GLU A 332 -10.75 0.29 -25.00
C GLU A 332 -9.40 -0.39 -24.74
N ILE A 333 -9.40 -1.72 -24.54
CA ILE A 333 -8.21 -2.46 -24.07
C ILE A 333 -7.01 -2.27 -25.00
N ASP A 334 -7.23 -2.31 -26.32
CA ASP A 334 -6.15 -2.18 -27.30
C ASP A 334 -5.52 -0.78 -27.28
N GLU A 335 -6.33 0.28 -27.21
CA GLU A 335 -5.85 1.66 -27.13
C GLU A 335 -5.22 1.97 -25.77
N GLN A 336 -5.79 1.43 -24.69
CA GLN A 336 -5.21 1.46 -23.36
C GLN A 336 -3.80 0.86 -23.35
N ASN A 337 -3.64 -0.33 -23.94
CA ASN A 337 -2.36 -1.02 -23.98
C ASN A 337 -1.33 -0.23 -24.80
N LYS A 338 -1.71 0.27 -25.99
CA LYS A 338 -0.85 1.15 -26.80
C LYS A 338 -0.43 2.41 -26.03
N LEU A 339 -1.36 3.04 -25.33
CA LEU A 339 -1.09 4.28 -24.61
C LEU A 339 -0.14 4.03 -23.43
N PHE A 340 -0.35 2.93 -22.73
CA PHE A 340 0.50 2.54 -21.61
C PHE A 340 1.89 2.10 -22.08
N ASP A 341 2.00 1.38 -23.19
CA ASP A 341 3.29 1.00 -23.76
C ASP A 341 4.06 2.24 -24.24
N ALA A 342 3.38 3.20 -24.87
CA ALA A 342 3.95 4.49 -25.24
C ALA A 342 4.43 5.29 -24.02
N PHE A 343 3.63 5.31 -22.94
CA PHE A 343 4.04 5.89 -21.66
C PHE A 343 5.28 5.18 -21.09
N PHE A 344 5.26 3.85 -21.07
CA PHE A 344 6.31 3.05 -20.45
C PHE A 344 7.64 3.18 -21.19
N ALA A 345 7.64 3.21 -22.52
CA ALA A 345 8.84 3.47 -23.31
C ALA A 345 9.50 4.84 -22.96
N ARG A 346 8.69 5.85 -22.69
CA ARG A 346 9.17 7.18 -22.25
C ARG A 346 9.73 7.13 -20.83
N LEU A 347 9.08 6.38 -19.94
CA LEU A 347 9.58 6.16 -18.58
C LEU A 347 10.93 5.45 -18.59
N GLU A 348 11.08 4.39 -19.37
CA GLU A 348 12.37 3.69 -19.54
C GLU A 348 13.46 4.64 -20.05
N ALA A 349 13.15 5.50 -21.03
CA ALA A 349 14.09 6.48 -21.54
C ALA A 349 14.51 7.52 -20.48
N GLN A 350 13.57 8.02 -19.67
CA GLN A 350 13.86 8.97 -18.59
C GLN A 350 14.71 8.33 -17.49
N ILE A 351 14.42 7.07 -17.14
CA ILE A 351 15.21 6.31 -16.17
C ILE A 351 16.62 6.06 -16.69
N GLN A 352 16.76 5.61 -17.95
CA GLN A 352 18.06 5.37 -18.54
C GLN A 352 18.91 6.63 -18.60
N TYR A 353 18.30 7.77 -18.99
CA TYR A 353 18.96 9.07 -18.93
C TYR A 353 19.44 9.41 -17.52
N ALA A 354 18.59 9.23 -16.50
CA ALA A 354 18.97 9.48 -15.11
C ALA A 354 20.11 8.53 -14.65
N ILE A 355 20.14 7.28 -15.10
CA ILE A 355 21.19 6.31 -14.80
C ILE A 355 22.51 6.78 -15.41
N ASP A 356 22.48 7.18 -16.69
CA ASP A 356 23.66 7.64 -17.43
C ASP A 356 24.25 8.92 -16.82
N GLN A 357 23.39 9.80 -16.28
CA GLN A 357 23.79 11.00 -15.55
C GLN A 357 24.16 10.76 -14.09
N GLY A 358 24.02 9.53 -13.58
CA GLY A 358 24.33 9.18 -12.19
C GLY A 358 23.38 9.78 -11.15
N ILE A 359 22.23 10.30 -11.58
CA ILE A 359 21.19 10.92 -10.75
C ILE A 359 19.99 9.99 -10.50
N TYR A 360 19.98 8.78 -11.07
CA TYR A 360 18.89 7.83 -10.88
C TYR A 360 18.83 7.27 -9.46
N GLU A 361 17.71 7.53 -8.79
CA GLU A 361 17.38 6.95 -7.50
C GLU A 361 16.37 5.80 -7.66
N SER A 362 16.87 4.57 -7.87
CA SER A 362 16.04 3.36 -7.73
C SER A 362 15.45 3.36 -6.33
N GLY A 363 14.17 2.99 -6.12
CA GLY A 363 13.44 3.09 -4.83
C GLY A 363 14.03 2.41 -3.58
N ILE A 364 15.29 1.96 -3.64
CA ILE A 364 16.23 1.83 -2.53
C ILE A 364 17.02 3.15 -2.41
N GLU A 365 16.65 3.98 -1.42
CA GLU A 365 17.37 5.23 -1.14
C GLU A 365 18.82 4.88 -0.77
N THR A 366 19.79 5.27 -1.61
CA THR A 366 21.20 5.10 -1.26
C THR A 366 21.61 6.31 -0.43
N LEU A 367 21.71 6.15 0.88
CA LEU A 367 22.12 7.25 1.76
C LEU A 367 23.61 7.53 1.50
N ARG A 368 23.87 8.66 0.85
CA ARG A 368 25.22 9.19 0.61
C ARG A 368 25.49 10.30 1.61
N ALA A 369 26.58 10.17 2.33
CA ALA A 369 27.07 11.16 3.28
C ALA A 369 28.60 11.22 3.15
N ASP A 370 29.22 12.34 3.54
CA ASP A 370 30.68 12.50 3.48
C ASP A 370 31.39 11.50 4.40
N LYS A 371 30.70 11.11 5.47
CA LYS A 371 31.17 10.13 6.45
C LYS A 371 30.00 9.28 6.93
N VAL A 372 30.17 7.97 6.94
CA VAL A 372 29.15 7.01 7.40
C VAL A 372 29.75 6.08 8.45
N GLU A 373 29.39 6.31 9.71
CA GLU A 373 29.92 5.56 10.85
C GLU A 373 28.87 4.62 11.45
N LYS A 374 29.24 3.36 11.65
CA LYS A 374 28.40 2.41 12.39
C LYS A 374 28.57 2.62 13.89
N ILE A 375 27.52 3.11 14.55
CA ILE A 375 27.50 3.42 15.97
C ILE A 375 27.22 2.17 16.80
N SER A 376 26.22 1.38 16.40
CA SER A 376 25.91 0.12 17.08
C SER A 376 25.25 -0.88 16.16
N GLU A 377 25.41 -2.16 16.50
CA GLU A 377 24.75 -3.28 15.83
C GLU A 377 24.26 -4.27 16.88
N GLN A 378 23.01 -4.70 16.78
CA GLN A 378 22.41 -5.67 17.69
C GLN A 378 21.65 -6.73 16.88
N GLY A 379 21.85 -8.00 17.23
CA GLY A 379 21.07 -9.11 16.67
C GLY A 379 19.63 -9.06 17.18
N VAL A 380 18.68 -9.33 16.29
CA VAL A 380 17.26 -9.49 16.63
C VAL A 380 16.94 -10.98 16.59
N ASP A 381 16.34 -11.48 17.67
CA ASP A 381 15.95 -12.89 17.74
C ASP A 381 14.80 -13.17 16.78
N VAL A 382 15.04 -14.09 15.84
CA VAL A 382 14.10 -14.46 14.78
C VAL A 382 14.06 -15.97 14.61
N PRO A 383 12.87 -16.57 14.39
CA PRO A 383 12.73 -18.02 14.22
C PRO A 383 13.51 -18.60 13.03
N VAL A 384 13.74 -17.80 11.98
CA VAL A 384 14.46 -18.20 10.76
C VAL A 384 15.32 -17.05 10.23
N GLY A 385 16.56 -17.38 9.89
CA GLY A 385 17.49 -16.45 9.27
C GLY A 385 18.25 -15.61 10.29
N LYS A 386 18.80 -14.48 9.83
CA LYS A 386 19.50 -13.53 10.69
C LYS A 386 18.92 -12.15 10.44
N THR A 387 18.58 -11.46 11.52
CA THR A 387 18.09 -10.09 11.47
C THR A 387 18.89 -9.24 12.42
N LYS A 388 19.24 -8.04 11.98
CA LYS A 388 20.07 -7.11 12.72
C LYS A 388 19.45 -5.74 12.73
N TYR A 389 19.55 -5.07 13.87
CA TYR A 389 19.36 -3.64 13.98
C TYR A 389 20.71 -2.95 13.94
N THR A 390 20.82 -1.89 13.14
CA THR A 390 22.04 -1.09 13.00
C THR A 390 21.73 0.38 13.17
N GLU A 391 22.53 1.06 13.99
CA GLU A 391 22.51 2.50 14.18
C GLU A 391 23.73 3.12 13.49
N LEU A 392 23.48 4.13 12.65
CA LEU A 392 24.48 4.78 11.81
C LEU A 392 24.49 6.28 12.09
N ALA A 393 25.66 6.90 12.08
CA ALA A 393 25.81 8.35 12.07
C ALA A 393 26.30 8.78 10.69
N LEU A 394 25.48 9.58 10.00
CA LEU A 394 25.76 10.09 8.65
C LEU A 394 26.10 11.57 8.75
N THR A 395 27.29 11.94 8.26
CA THR A 395 27.75 13.34 8.25
C THR A 395 27.50 13.94 6.88
N TYR A 396 26.65 14.97 6.82
CA TYR A 396 26.36 15.70 5.59
C TYR A 396 27.09 17.04 5.60
N PRO A 397 27.62 17.49 4.45
CA PRO A 397 28.12 18.84 4.33
C PRO A 397 26.94 19.82 4.45
N LEU A 398 27.13 20.88 5.21
CA LEU A 398 26.21 22.01 5.23
C LEU A 398 26.86 23.11 4.39
N ASP A 399 26.29 23.36 3.22
CA ASP A 399 26.63 24.51 2.41
C ASP A 399 25.73 25.68 2.82
N PRO A 400 26.24 26.64 3.62
CA PRO A 400 25.42 27.75 4.06
C PRO A 400 25.08 28.65 2.88
N VAL A 401 23.83 29.10 2.84
CA VAL A 401 23.36 30.07 1.83
C VAL A 401 24.18 31.35 1.95
N THR A 402 24.91 31.72 0.91
CA THR A 402 25.76 32.92 0.90
C THR A 402 24.93 34.18 0.63
N TYR A 403 25.46 35.34 1.03
CA TYR A 403 24.81 36.62 0.73
C TYR A 403 24.70 36.86 -0.79
N GLU A 404 25.74 36.50 -1.55
CA GLU A 404 25.79 36.62 -3.00
C GLU A 404 24.69 35.80 -3.69
N TYR A 405 24.44 34.56 -3.24
CA TYR A 405 23.34 33.75 -3.74
C TYR A 405 21.98 34.44 -3.53
N LEU A 406 21.78 35.05 -2.35
CA LEU A 406 20.55 35.78 -2.06
C LEU A 406 20.39 36.99 -2.98
N GLU A 407 21.44 37.77 -3.22
CA GLU A 407 21.39 38.88 -4.18
C GLU A 407 21.06 38.40 -5.60
N GLY A 408 21.64 37.27 -6.03
CA GLY A 408 21.29 36.61 -7.29
C GLY A 408 19.79 36.29 -7.38
N THR A 409 19.19 35.74 -6.32
CA THR A 409 17.74 35.46 -6.32
C THR A 409 16.86 36.72 -6.42
N VAL A 410 17.33 37.87 -5.94
CA VAL A 410 16.64 39.16 -6.11
C VAL A 410 16.65 39.61 -7.57
N ALA A 411 17.77 39.40 -8.27
CA ALA A 411 17.94 39.79 -9.67
C ALA A 411 17.01 39.02 -10.63
N PHE A 412 16.67 37.77 -10.30
CA PHE A 412 15.83 36.87 -11.11
C PHE A 412 14.32 36.88 -10.75
N GLY A 413 13.83 37.89 -10.03
CA GLY A 413 12.37 38.11 -9.88
C GLY A 413 11.84 38.15 -8.44
N ALA A 414 12.66 37.92 -7.41
CA ALA A 414 12.25 38.11 -6.01
C ALA A 414 12.35 39.59 -5.58
N ARG A 415 11.68 40.50 -6.30
CA ARG A 415 11.79 41.96 -6.09
C ARG A 415 11.30 42.42 -4.71
N ASP A 416 10.26 41.79 -4.17
CA ASP A 416 9.68 42.09 -2.85
C ASP A 416 10.42 41.43 -1.67
N SER A 417 11.68 41.08 -1.85
CA SER A 417 12.50 40.44 -0.82
C SER A 417 13.12 41.44 0.16
N LEU A 418 13.17 41.06 1.43
CA LEU A 418 13.63 41.92 2.54
C LEU A 418 14.63 41.20 3.43
N PHE A 419 15.67 41.91 3.88
CA PHE A 419 16.52 41.44 4.97
C PHE A 419 15.97 41.98 6.29
N LEU A 420 15.55 41.07 7.17
CA LEU A 420 14.90 41.41 8.43
C LEU A 420 15.68 40.81 9.60
N LYS A 421 16.13 41.66 10.52
CA LYS A 421 16.81 41.26 11.75
C LYS A 421 15.78 41.03 12.84
N ASN A 422 15.74 39.83 13.39
CA ASN A 422 14.86 39.52 14.50
C ASN A 422 15.36 40.20 15.78
N LYS A 423 14.54 41.07 16.39
CA LYS A 423 14.94 41.89 17.53
C LYS A 423 15.28 41.08 18.79
N ARG A 424 14.65 39.90 18.97
CA ARG A 424 14.89 39.00 20.12
C ARG A 424 16.16 38.18 19.98
N SER A 425 16.36 37.53 18.83
CA SER A 425 17.51 36.63 18.60
C SER A 425 18.74 37.33 18.03
N GLY A 426 18.59 38.56 17.54
CA GLY A 426 19.64 39.30 16.86
C GLY A 426 20.03 38.76 15.47
N LYS A 427 19.43 37.64 15.03
CA LYS A 427 19.73 36.99 13.75
C LYS A 427 19.07 37.73 12.58
N LEU A 428 19.81 37.91 11.50
CA LEU A 428 19.32 38.36 10.21
C LEU A 428 18.74 37.18 9.42
N TYR A 429 17.62 37.44 8.77
CA TYR A 429 16.94 36.52 7.87
C TYR A 429 16.64 37.22 6.54
N PHE A 430 16.61 36.44 5.46
CA PHE A 430 16.14 36.90 4.17
C PHE A 430 14.71 36.41 3.95
N PHE A 431 13.79 37.32 3.68
CA PHE A 431 12.39 37.03 3.43
C PHE A 431 12.09 37.24 1.95
N LYS A 432 11.33 36.30 1.37
CA LYS A 432 10.74 36.44 0.03
C LYS A 432 9.28 35.98 0.04
N PRO A 433 8.44 36.40 -0.93
CA PRO A 433 7.08 35.87 -1.06
C PRO A 433 7.06 34.35 -1.13
N GLY A 434 6.07 33.72 -0.50
CA GLY A 434 5.84 32.28 -0.54
C GLY A 434 4.43 31.95 -1.06
N PRO A 435 4.18 30.71 -1.48
CA PRO A 435 2.86 30.29 -1.94
C PRO A 435 1.83 30.43 -0.81
N ALA A 436 0.68 31.03 -1.14
CA ALA A 436 -0.45 31.11 -0.22
C ALA A 436 -1.02 29.71 0.08
N ILE A 437 -1.69 29.56 1.22
CA ILE A 437 -2.40 28.32 1.57
C ILE A 437 -3.86 28.65 1.80
N THR A 438 -4.72 27.75 1.35
CA THR A 438 -6.15 27.78 1.64
C THR A 438 -6.40 26.85 2.83
N GLU A 439 -6.90 27.40 3.93
CA GLU A 439 -7.26 26.60 5.11
C GLU A 439 -8.58 25.85 4.88
N ALA A 440 -8.89 24.89 5.77
CA ALA A 440 -10.07 24.03 5.62
C ALA A 440 -11.42 24.80 5.66
N ASP A 441 -11.40 26.05 6.14
CA ASP A 441 -12.54 26.97 6.17
C ASP A 441 -12.63 27.86 4.91
N GLY A 442 -11.75 27.67 3.92
CA GLY A 442 -11.71 28.45 2.68
C GLY A 442 -10.92 29.77 2.78
N THR A 443 -10.37 30.12 3.95
CA THR A 443 -9.58 31.35 4.10
C THR A 443 -8.20 31.21 3.44
N ILE A 444 -7.81 32.20 2.63
CA ILE A 444 -6.49 32.24 1.98
C ILE A 444 -5.51 32.99 2.87
N ARG A 445 -4.47 32.31 3.37
CA ARG A 445 -3.36 32.92 4.11
C ARG A 445 -2.15 33.13 3.24
N GLN A 446 -1.71 34.39 3.18
CA GLN A 446 -0.46 34.79 2.53
C GLN A 446 0.76 34.34 3.36
N ARG A 447 1.73 33.69 2.71
CA ARG A 447 2.96 33.22 3.36
C ARG A 447 4.19 33.92 2.83
N VAL A 448 5.22 33.86 3.65
CA VAL A 448 6.58 34.29 3.30
C VAL A 448 7.55 33.15 3.58
N VAL A 449 8.58 33.08 2.76
CA VAL A 449 9.71 32.19 2.95
C VAL A 449 10.78 32.94 3.72
N ARG A 450 11.11 32.46 4.92
CA ARG A 450 12.22 32.93 5.76
C ARG A 450 13.42 32.02 5.56
N VAL A 451 14.48 32.59 5.00
CA VAL A 451 15.78 31.93 4.77
C VAL A 451 16.76 32.35 5.87
N SER A 452 17.48 31.38 6.41
CA SER A 452 18.70 31.54 7.22
C SER A 452 19.88 30.90 6.48
N PRO A 453 21.13 31.04 6.96
CA PRO A 453 22.27 30.34 6.35
C PRO A 453 22.08 28.83 6.21
N THR A 454 21.38 28.15 7.13
CA THR A 454 21.25 26.68 7.13
C THR A 454 19.87 26.15 6.79
N ALA A 455 18.85 27.00 6.76
CA ALA A 455 17.48 26.52 6.69
C ALA A 455 16.56 27.49 5.95
N THR A 456 15.62 26.92 5.21
CA THR A 456 14.50 27.64 4.62
C THR A 456 13.22 27.21 5.32
N THR A 457 12.47 28.18 5.83
CA THR A 457 11.24 27.94 6.61
C THR A 457 10.11 28.82 6.08
N TYR A 458 8.89 28.31 6.10
CA TYR A 458 7.72 29.07 5.66
C TYR A 458 6.96 29.61 6.88
N MET A 459 6.54 30.87 6.81
CA MET A 459 5.82 31.56 7.89
C MET A 459 4.61 32.32 7.32
N ASN A 460 3.62 32.61 8.16
CA ASN A 460 2.52 33.50 7.75
C ASN A 460 3.05 34.94 7.65
N ARG A 461 2.58 35.69 6.65
CA ARG A 461 2.98 37.08 6.44
C ARG A 461 2.65 37.95 7.66
N SER A 462 1.52 37.68 8.32
CA SER A 462 1.05 38.37 9.53
C SER A 462 1.99 38.23 10.73
N ASP A 463 2.84 37.20 10.77
CA ASP A 463 3.80 36.98 11.87
C ASP A 463 5.07 37.84 11.74
N VAL A 464 5.25 38.51 10.60
CA VAL A 464 6.39 39.37 10.30
C VAL A 464 6.01 40.83 10.55
N THR A 465 6.05 41.24 11.81
CA THR A 465 5.69 42.59 12.26
C THR A 465 6.92 43.45 12.58
N GLU A 466 6.77 44.77 12.52
CA GLU A 466 7.82 45.73 12.91
C GLU A 466 8.23 45.63 14.38
N GLU A 467 7.35 45.10 15.23
CA GLU A 467 7.66 44.80 16.64
C GLU A 467 8.68 43.66 16.78
N LYS A 468 8.59 42.64 15.92
CA LYS A 468 9.44 41.44 15.97
C LYS A 468 10.71 41.57 15.14
N TYR A 469 10.65 42.37 14.07
CA TYR A 469 11.70 42.47 13.07
C TYR A 469 12.07 43.92 12.77
N GLU A 470 13.37 44.16 12.64
CA GLU A 470 13.94 45.41 12.15
C GLU A 470 14.43 45.19 10.72
N GLN A 471 14.00 46.03 9.77
CA GLN A 471 14.47 45.93 8.40
C GLN A 471 15.90 46.45 8.26
N ILE A 472 16.77 45.64 7.66
CA ILE A 472 18.13 46.03 7.31
C ILE A 472 18.18 46.25 5.79
N PRO A 473 18.58 47.44 5.33
CA PRO A 473 18.72 47.71 3.90
C PRO A 473 19.69 46.74 3.21
N LYS A 474 19.40 46.40 1.95
CA LYS A 474 20.29 45.62 1.09
C LYS A 474 21.63 46.35 0.91
N GLY A 475 22.72 45.59 0.78
CA GLY A 475 24.07 46.09 0.66
C GLY A 475 24.98 45.73 1.84
N ARG A 476 26.11 46.45 1.94
CA ARG A 476 27.28 46.08 2.77
C ARG A 476 26.97 45.77 4.24
N LYS A 477 25.97 46.43 4.83
CA LYS A 477 25.56 46.21 6.23
C LYS A 477 24.86 44.85 6.41
N ALA A 478 23.94 44.50 5.52
CA ALA A 478 23.27 43.20 5.54
C ALA A 478 24.26 42.07 5.24
N GLN A 479 25.13 42.26 4.24
CA GLN A 479 26.20 41.32 3.88
C GLN A 479 27.07 40.98 5.08
N LYS A 480 27.64 41.98 5.76
CA LYS A 480 28.53 41.76 6.91
C LYS A 480 27.86 40.97 8.04
N ILE A 481 26.57 41.21 8.31
CA ILE A 481 25.82 40.50 9.35
C ILE A 481 25.54 39.05 8.90
N TRP A 482 25.19 38.86 7.63
CA TRP A 482 24.93 37.55 7.05
C TRP A 482 26.18 36.68 7.03
N ASP A 483 27.31 37.22 6.56
CA ASP A 483 28.59 36.52 6.50
C ASP A 483 29.06 36.10 7.90
N ALA A 484 28.89 36.96 8.90
CA ALA A 484 29.20 36.62 10.29
C ALA A 484 28.28 35.50 10.85
N GLN A 485 27.06 35.32 10.30
CA GLN A 485 26.20 34.18 10.65
C GLN A 485 26.61 32.90 9.91
N VAL A 486 27.04 33.03 8.65
CA VAL A 486 27.60 31.95 7.84
C VAL A 486 28.87 31.39 8.49
N GLU A 487 29.80 32.24 8.92
CA GLU A 487 31.04 31.80 9.60
C GLU A 487 30.80 31.01 10.90
N LYS A 488 29.70 31.33 11.61
CA LYS A 488 29.32 30.67 12.86
C LYS A 488 28.50 29.40 12.65
N THR A 489 28.21 29.06 11.40
CA THR A 489 27.40 27.90 11.04
C THR A 489 28.29 26.64 11.00
N PRO A 490 27.85 25.51 11.55
CA PRO A 490 28.56 24.24 11.40
C PRO A 490 28.75 23.90 9.92
N LYS A 491 29.94 23.44 9.55
CA LYS A 491 30.25 23.02 8.16
C LYS A 491 29.63 21.68 7.79
N SER A 492 29.16 20.94 8.79
CA SER A 492 28.53 19.64 8.60
C SER A 492 27.48 19.41 9.68
N GLU A 493 26.51 18.58 9.36
CA GLU A 493 25.55 18.06 10.32
C GLU A 493 25.63 16.54 10.39
N ILE A 494 25.46 16.00 11.60
CA ILE A 494 25.40 14.56 11.82
C ILE A 494 23.95 14.18 12.03
N ARG A 495 23.45 13.25 11.21
CA ARG A 495 22.12 12.65 11.35
C ARG A 495 22.25 11.20 11.78
N SER A 496 21.46 10.80 12.77
CA SER A 496 21.37 9.41 13.19
C SER A 496 20.34 8.67 12.34
N GLU A 497 20.73 7.52 11.82
CA GLU A 497 19.91 6.64 10.99
C GLU A 497 19.81 5.24 11.59
N HIS A 498 18.62 4.65 11.50
CA HIS A 498 18.28 3.39 12.16
C HIS A 498 17.75 2.40 11.15
N LEU A 499 18.47 1.29 10.94
CA LEU A 499 18.13 0.27 9.95
C LEU A 499 17.87 -1.09 10.59
N ILE A 500 16.93 -1.84 10.01
CA ILE A 500 16.73 -3.27 10.29
C ILE A 500 17.02 -4.04 9.01
N SER A 501 18.02 -4.91 9.03
CA SER A 501 18.51 -5.66 7.87
C SER A 501 18.42 -7.17 8.10
N GLY A 502 18.33 -7.95 7.03
CA GLY A 502 18.21 -9.42 7.08
C GLY A 502 16.78 -9.93 6.85
N THR A 503 16.38 -11.00 7.54
CA THR A 503 15.07 -11.64 7.33
C THR A 503 13.95 -10.89 8.04
N LEU A 504 13.16 -10.11 7.30
CA LEU A 504 12.14 -9.22 7.89
C LEU A 504 10.76 -9.87 8.07
N LEU A 505 10.38 -10.84 7.22
CA LEU A 505 9.06 -11.49 7.28
C LEU A 505 8.70 -12.05 8.67
N PRO A 506 9.60 -12.75 9.40
CA PRO A 506 9.27 -13.35 10.69
C PRO A 506 9.02 -12.36 11.83
N ILE A 507 9.40 -11.09 11.66
CA ILE A 507 9.22 -10.03 12.67
C ILE A 507 8.30 -8.92 12.19
N TRP A 508 7.57 -9.15 11.09
CA TRP A 508 6.79 -8.10 10.44
C TRP A 508 5.75 -7.47 11.37
N ASP A 509 5.14 -8.28 12.23
CA ASP A 509 4.18 -7.87 13.28
C ASP A 509 4.78 -6.93 14.34
N ARG A 510 6.11 -6.87 14.45
CA ARG A 510 6.86 -6.03 15.40
C ARG A 510 7.37 -4.73 14.78
N LEU A 511 7.19 -4.55 13.47
CA LEU A 511 7.63 -3.37 12.73
C LEU A 511 6.47 -2.36 12.57
N PRO A 512 6.75 -1.07 12.29
CA PRO A 512 5.70 -0.08 12.07
C PRO A 512 4.81 -0.42 10.87
N ASP A 513 3.52 -0.06 10.94
CA ASP A 513 2.55 -0.28 9.84
C ASP A 513 2.70 0.72 8.68
N GLU A 514 3.56 1.73 8.82
CA GLU A 514 3.86 2.69 7.76
C GLU A 514 4.57 2.05 6.57
N ILE A 515 4.46 2.72 5.41
CA ILE A 515 5.16 2.33 4.19
C ILE A 515 6.66 2.17 4.49
N PRO A 516 7.26 0.98 4.30
CA PRO A 516 8.67 0.76 4.57
C PRO A 516 9.53 1.65 3.66
N LYS A 517 10.49 2.37 4.24
CA LYS A 517 11.57 2.99 3.48
C LYS A 517 12.79 2.07 3.55
N ILE A 518 13.23 1.54 2.42
CA ILE A 518 14.44 0.71 2.36
C ILE A 518 15.61 1.61 1.99
N ALA A 519 16.68 1.55 2.78
CA ALA A 519 17.90 2.27 2.52
C ALA A 519 19.05 1.31 2.25
N ARG A 520 19.89 1.67 1.28
CA ARG A 520 21.23 1.11 1.11
C ARG A 520 22.22 2.11 1.66
N VAL A 521 23.12 1.65 2.51
CA VAL A 521 24.19 2.47 3.05
C VAL A 521 25.49 1.74 2.88
N LYS A 522 26.52 2.45 2.40
CA LYS A 522 27.89 1.95 2.43
C LYS A 522 28.63 2.73 3.51
N THR A 523 29.11 2.02 4.53
CA THR A 523 29.92 2.60 5.61
C THR A 523 31.34 2.86 5.11
N ASP A 524 32.08 3.72 5.84
CA ASP A 524 33.45 4.10 5.46
C ASP A 524 34.42 2.91 5.47
N ASP A 525 34.14 1.89 6.28
CA ASP A 525 34.89 0.62 6.34
C ASP A 525 34.56 -0.33 5.16
N GLY A 526 33.64 0.06 4.27
CA GLY A 526 33.28 -0.66 3.07
C GLY A 526 32.12 -1.65 3.22
N GLU A 527 31.53 -1.80 4.41
CA GLU A 527 30.34 -2.63 4.61
C GLU A 527 29.12 -2.02 3.89
N VAL A 528 28.36 -2.88 3.19
CA VAL A 528 27.12 -2.48 2.52
C VAL A 528 25.94 -3.03 3.29
N ILE A 529 25.16 -2.13 3.88
CA ILE A 529 23.98 -2.43 4.67
C ILE A 529 22.75 -2.13 3.82
N LEU A 530 21.88 -3.13 3.67
CA LEU A 530 20.57 -2.97 3.04
C LEU A 530 19.49 -3.31 4.06
N GLY A 531 18.66 -2.34 4.42
CA GLY A 531 17.68 -2.53 5.49
C GLY A 531 16.54 -1.53 5.49
N ARG A 532 15.49 -1.85 6.25
CA ARG A 532 14.35 -0.99 6.49
C ARG A 532 14.73 0.12 7.46
N ARG A 533 14.58 1.37 7.03
CA ARG A 533 14.74 2.58 7.84
C ARG A 533 13.58 2.74 8.80
N ILE A 534 13.89 3.04 10.06
CA ILE A 534 12.93 3.29 11.13
C ILE A 534 12.94 4.77 11.47
N ALA A 535 11.80 5.43 11.24
CA ALA A 535 11.65 6.85 11.54
C ALA A 535 11.78 7.11 13.06
N PRO A 536 12.32 8.28 13.47
CA PRO A 536 12.49 8.62 14.88
C PRO A 536 11.21 8.48 15.72
N ALA A 537 10.06 8.82 15.14
CA ALA A 537 8.74 8.70 15.80
C ALA A 537 8.39 7.26 16.23
N HIS A 538 8.89 6.24 15.51
CA HIS A 538 8.59 4.83 15.77
C HIS A 538 9.75 4.08 16.41
N LEU A 539 10.91 4.71 16.54
CA LEU A 539 12.15 4.06 16.96
C LEU A 539 12.02 3.44 18.35
N ALA A 540 11.51 4.18 19.34
CA ALA A 540 11.39 3.69 20.71
C ALA A 540 10.46 2.46 20.81
N LYS A 541 9.31 2.51 20.12
CA LYS A 541 8.36 1.41 20.05
C LYS A 541 8.97 0.18 19.37
N THR A 542 9.65 0.39 18.23
CA THR A 542 10.27 -0.68 17.45
C THR A 542 11.41 -1.34 18.23
N LYS A 543 12.29 -0.54 18.87
CA LYS A 543 13.37 -1.05 19.73
C LYS A 543 12.80 -1.93 20.85
N ARG A 544 11.75 -1.47 21.53
CA ARG A 544 11.07 -2.25 22.58
C ARG A 544 10.48 -3.56 22.05
N ALA A 545 9.78 -3.52 20.92
CA ALA A 545 9.16 -4.71 20.33
C ALA A 545 10.18 -5.77 19.87
N LEU A 546 11.38 -5.34 19.51
CA LEU A 546 12.48 -6.21 19.08
C LEU A 546 13.48 -6.54 20.18
N GLY A 547 13.27 -6.06 21.41
CA GLY A 547 14.19 -6.28 22.54
C GLY A 547 15.53 -5.55 22.42
N ILE A 548 15.63 -4.52 21.58
CA ILE A 548 16.85 -3.75 21.31
C ILE A 548 17.04 -2.70 22.40
N GLY A 549 18.22 -2.65 23.03
CA GLY A 549 18.57 -1.66 24.05
C GLY A 549 17.84 -1.84 25.40
N VAL A 550 16.98 -2.85 25.53
CA VAL A 550 16.57 -3.36 26.84
C VAL A 550 17.74 -4.21 27.31
N GLY A 551 18.43 -3.80 28.38
CA GLY A 551 19.43 -4.68 29.01
C GLY A 551 18.80 -6.07 29.19
N LYS A 552 19.57 -7.15 28.95
CA LYS A 552 19.09 -8.55 29.00
C LYS A 552 17.95 -8.63 30.00
N ALA A 553 16.71 -8.82 29.52
CA ALA A 553 15.56 -8.90 30.41
C ALA A 553 15.98 -9.86 31.52
N PRO A 554 15.86 -9.48 32.81
CA PRO A 554 16.37 -10.32 33.88
C PRO A 554 15.88 -11.73 33.62
N GLU A 555 16.80 -12.70 33.61
CA GLU A 555 16.45 -14.11 33.46
C GLU A 555 15.64 -14.48 34.69
N ILE A 556 14.34 -14.15 34.63
CA ILE A 556 13.37 -14.49 35.65
C ILE A 556 13.01 -15.95 35.41
N THR A 557 13.25 -16.76 36.42
CA THR A 557 12.73 -18.12 36.44
C THR A 557 11.21 -18.08 36.43
N SER A 558 10.55 -19.14 35.95
CA SER A 558 9.09 -19.22 35.97
C SER A 558 8.51 -19.01 37.37
N LYS A 559 9.24 -19.44 38.41
CA LYS A 559 8.87 -19.22 39.81
C LYS A 559 8.89 -17.73 40.17
N GLN A 560 9.97 -17.01 39.89
CA GLN A 560 10.06 -15.56 40.15
C GLN A 560 9.00 -14.76 39.37
N ALA A 561 8.64 -15.20 38.17
CA ALA A 561 7.57 -14.59 37.40
C ALA A 561 6.20 -14.78 38.08
N ILE A 562 5.90 -15.98 38.58
CA ILE A 562 4.66 -16.27 39.31
C ILE A 562 4.62 -15.50 40.63
N ASP A 563 5.71 -15.51 41.41
CA ASP A 563 5.81 -14.78 42.67
C ASP A 563 5.58 -13.27 42.45
N ALA A 564 6.17 -12.69 41.40
CA ALA A 564 5.95 -11.30 41.01
C ALA A 564 4.46 -11.00 40.70
N LEU A 565 3.79 -11.89 39.98
CA LEU A 565 2.40 -11.73 39.59
C LEU A 565 1.43 -11.86 40.79
N MET A 566 1.66 -12.84 41.66
CA MET A 566 0.73 -13.21 42.73
C MET A 566 0.99 -12.48 44.05
N GLU A 567 2.25 -12.24 44.42
CA GLU A 567 2.61 -11.61 45.71
C GLU A 567 2.76 -10.09 45.63
N TYR A 568 3.14 -9.57 44.46
CA TYR A 568 3.48 -8.15 44.28
C TYR A 568 2.56 -7.40 43.31
N ASP A 569 1.47 -8.04 42.84
CA ASP A 569 0.53 -7.50 41.83
C ASP A 569 1.25 -6.91 40.59
N ALA A 570 2.38 -7.51 40.21
CA ALA A 570 3.17 -7.03 39.09
C ALA A 570 2.44 -7.31 37.76
N THR A 571 2.72 -6.49 36.75
CA THR A 571 2.32 -6.78 35.36
C THR A 571 3.56 -7.07 34.53
N LEU A 572 3.67 -8.28 34.00
CA LEU A 572 4.73 -8.64 33.06
C LEU A 572 4.31 -8.24 31.65
N VAL A 573 5.16 -7.52 30.92
CA VAL A 573 4.90 -7.09 29.55
C VAL A 573 5.84 -7.84 28.60
N LEU A 574 5.28 -8.63 27.69
CA LEU A 574 6.03 -9.38 26.68
C LEU A 574 6.45 -8.47 25.51
N ALA A 575 7.43 -8.93 24.72
CA ALA A 575 7.97 -8.18 23.58
C ALA A 575 6.92 -7.83 22.51
N ASN A 576 5.87 -8.66 22.36
CA ASN A 576 4.73 -8.41 21.48
C ASN A 576 3.62 -7.54 22.12
N ASN A 577 3.91 -6.89 23.25
CA ASN A 577 3.00 -6.08 24.06
C ASN A 577 1.86 -6.83 24.74
N TRP A 578 1.90 -8.17 24.78
CA TRP A 578 0.99 -8.89 25.67
C TRP A 578 1.35 -8.63 27.12
N THR A 579 0.34 -8.69 27.97
CA THR A 579 0.51 -8.46 29.40
C THR A 579 0.06 -9.69 30.17
N ILE A 580 0.86 -10.12 31.13
CA ILE A 580 0.53 -11.19 32.07
C ILE A 580 0.33 -10.53 33.43
N ARG A 581 -0.80 -10.81 34.09
CA ARG A 581 -1.18 -10.18 35.37
C ARG A 581 -2.11 -11.08 36.17
N ALA A 582 -2.07 -10.97 37.49
CA ALA A 582 -3.08 -11.58 38.34
C ALA A 582 -4.42 -10.84 38.24
N ARG A 583 -5.51 -11.60 38.19
CA ARG A 583 -6.88 -11.11 38.15
C ARG A 583 -7.81 -12.03 38.92
N THR A 584 -8.62 -11.46 39.79
CA THR A 584 -9.73 -12.18 40.40
C THR A 584 -10.86 -12.32 39.37
N VAL A 585 -11.20 -13.55 39.02
CA VAL A 585 -12.28 -13.89 38.08
C VAL A 585 -13.18 -14.91 38.77
N SER A 586 -14.47 -14.59 38.89
CA SER A 586 -15.46 -15.45 39.58
C SER A 586 -15.07 -15.84 41.02
N GLY A 587 -14.30 -14.99 41.72
CA GLY A 587 -13.87 -15.21 43.10
C GLY A 587 -12.55 -15.98 43.26
N GLU A 588 -11.90 -16.37 42.17
CA GLU A 588 -10.59 -17.04 42.18
C GLU A 588 -9.52 -16.14 41.59
N ASP A 589 -8.33 -16.12 42.20
CA ASP A 589 -7.16 -15.41 41.68
C ASP A 589 -6.51 -16.22 40.57
N ARG A 590 -6.51 -15.66 39.35
CA ARG A 590 -6.03 -16.32 38.14
C ARG A 590 -4.99 -15.47 37.43
N ILE A 591 -4.06 -16.10 36.74
CA ILE A 591 -3.07 -15.40 35.92
C ILE A 591 -3.64 -15.25 34.51
N GLU A 592 -3.97 -14.02 34.13
CA GLU A 592 -4.51 -13.67 32.82
C GLU A 592 -3.40 -13.24 31.86
N ILE A 593 -3.42 -13.77 30.63
CA ILE A 593 -2.64 -13.25 29.49
C ILE A 593 -3.55 -12.38 28.63
N ALA A 594 -3.36 -11.06 28.71
CA ALA A 594 -4.13 -10.06 27.98
C ALA A 594 -3.37 -9.54 26.74
N GLY A 595 -4.07 -9.40 25.61
CA GLY A 595 -3.49 -9.01 24.33
C GLY A 595 -3.55 -10.05 23.20
N PRO A 596 -3.51 -11.38 23.46
CA PRO A 596 -3.71 -12.39 22.42
C PRO A 596 -5.04 -12.19 21.67
N THR A 597 -5.02 -12.32 20.35
CA THR A 597 -6.22 -12.33 19.51
C THR A 597 -6.12 -13.45 18.49
N GLY A 598 -7.28 -14.01 18.08
CA GLY A 598 -7.32 -15.04 17.05
C GLY A 598 -6.36 -16.21 17.32
N ASP A 599 -5.35 -16.36 16.45
CA ASP A 599 -4.42 -17.50 16.44
C ASP A 599 -3.47 -17.55 17.65
N SER A 600 -3.19 -16.38 18.22
CA SER A 600 -2.37 -16.27 19.41
C SER A 600 -3.02 -16.94 20.63
N ILE A 601 -4.35 -17.00 20.66
CA ILE A 601 -5.10 -17.69 21.71
C ILE A 601 -4.90 -19.20 21.59
N ARG A 602 -5.04 -19.75 20.38
CA ARG A 602 -4.83 -21.19 20.13
C ARG A 602 -3.40 -21.63 20.38
N MET A 603 -2.42 -20.82 20.00
CA MET A 603 -1.01 -21.07 20.32
C MET A 603 -0.78 -21.18 21.84
N LEU A 604 -1.44 -20.34 22.64
CA LEU A 604 -1.34 -20.41 24.10
C LEU A 604 -2.05 -21.64 24.66
N GLU A 605 -3.18 -22.05 24.07
CA GLU A 605 -3.86 -23.31 24.41
C GLU A 605 -2.98 -24.53 24.15
N ASP A 606 -2.22 -24.54 23.05
CA ASP A 606 -1.24 -25.59 22.76
C ASP A 606 -0.08 -25.62 23.78
N PHE A 607 0.24 -24.48 24.40
CA PHE A 607 1.18 -24.40 25.53
C PHE A 607 0.55 -24.73 26.89
N GLY A 608 -0.74 -25.11 26.91
CA GLY A 608 -1.47 -25.51 28.10
C GLY A 608 -2.30 -24.41 28.75
N ALA A 609 -2.37 -23.19 28.20
CA ALA A 609 -3.31 -22.18 28.66
C ALA A 609 -4.76 -22.61 28.39
N PHE A 610 -5.72 -22.04 29.11
CA PHE A 610 -7.15 -22.26 28.85
C PHE A 610 -7.88 -20.94 28.65
N THR A 611 -9.07 -21.00 28.05
CA THR A 611 -9.84 -19.82 27.67
C THR A 611 -11.25 -19.83 28.23
N GLU A 612 -11.74 -18.66 28.60
CA GLU A 612 -13.13 -18.44 29.01
C GLU A 612 -13.72 -17.22 28.32
N ILE A 613 -15.03 -17.25 28.05
CA ILE A 613 -15.76 -16.13 27.46
C ILE A 613 -16.38 -15.30 28.58
N ILE A 614 -15.88 -14.08 28.78
CA ILE A 614 -16.37 -13.15 29.81
C ILE A 614 -16.70 -11.81 29.15
N GLY A 615 -17.94 -11.35 29.27
CA GLY A 615 -18.37 -10.08 28.66
C GLY A 615 -18.21 -10.05 27.14
N TYR A 616 -18.56 -11.15 26.46
CA TYR A 616 -18.42 -11.35 25.01
C TYR A 616 -16.99 -11.31 24.46
N LYS A 617 -15.97 -11.43 25.32
CA LYS A 617 -14.56 -11.52 24.92
C LYS A 617 -13.95 -12.82 25.43
N ALA A 618 -13.18 -13.49 24.56
CA ALA A 618 -12.34 -14.61 24.96
C ALA A 618 -11.15 -14.08 25.76
N ARG A 619 -10.99 -14.58 27.00
CA ARG A 619 -9.89 -14.25 27.92
C ARG A 619 -9.06 -15.51 28.13
N VAL A 620 -7.74 -15.36 28.18
CA VAL A 620 -6.78 -16.46 28.24
C VAL A 620 -6.14 -16.51 29.62
N PHE A 621 -6.07 -17.70 30.22
CA PHE A 621 -5.54 -17.93 31.57
C PHE A 621 -4.49 -19.03 31.59
N VAL A 622 -3.50 -18.87 32.46
CA VAL A 622 -2.52 -19.93 32.77
C VAL A 622 -3.18 -20.91 33.78
N PRO A 623 -2.98 -22.24 33.65
CA PRO A 623 -3.56 -23.25 34.54
C PRO A 623 -3.27 -23.07 36.03
#